data_AF-A0A8T4PBH9-F1
#
_entry.id   AF-A0A8T4PBH9-F1
#
_cell.length_a   1.000
_cell.length_b   1.000
_cell.length_c   1.000
_cell.angle_alpha   90.00
_cell.angle_beta   90.00
_cell.angle_gamma   90.00
#
_symmetry.space_group_name_H-M   'P 1'
#
loop_
_entity.id
_entity.type
_entity.pdbx_description
1 polymer ?
#
loop_
_entity_poly.entity_id
_entity_poly.type
_entity_poly.pdbx_seq_one_letter_code
_entity_poly.pdbx_strand_id
1 'polypeptide(L)'
;MVTKSEIEEAIRGKDDFVKIDHLKRMLKNADNIEVKKFILLNLAGTAEQKGLFSEAIKNIVSASEIVITFREKIELFMKESELWIKSGDFNMADKALQKALAISGMQERSILQSRYWEMYRAYAKAYEDTGKARKAVAVYERILSMKQGEKDSLEIKRKLADLYEKVGRIYDASAMRRAL
;
A
#
# COMPACT_ATOMS: atom_id res chain seq x y z
N MET A 1 22.45 -20.99 -13.34
CA MET A 1 21.62 -20.61 -12.19
C MET A 1 21.72 -19.10 -12.07
N VAL A 2 20.59 -18.38 -12.13
CA VAL A 2 20.62 -16.91 -12.03
C VAL A 2 20.86 -16.51 -10.58
N THR A 3 21.83 -15.63 -10.32
CA THR A 3 22.18 -15.14 -8.97
C THR A 3 21.62 -13.74 -8.71
N LYS A 4 21.55 -13.34 -7.43
CA LYS A 4 21.10 -11.98 -7.04
C LYS A 4 22.00 -10.89 -7.66
N SER A 5 23.32 -11.10 -7.67
CA SER A 5 24.29 -10.18 -8.26
C SER A 5 24.08 -10.00 -9.77
N GLU A 6 23.86 -11.10 -10.50
CA GLU A 6 23.59 -11.04 -11.94
C GLU A 6 22.29 -10.29 -12.25
N ILE A 7 21.26 -10.43 -11.41
CA ILE A 7 19.99 -9.70 -11.56
C ILE A 7 20.22 -8.20 -11.36
N GLU A 8 20.91 -7.83 -10.29
CA GLU A 8 21.20 -6.43 -9.96
C GLU A 8 22.03 -5.75 -11.06
N GLU A 9 23.02 -6.46 -11.60
CA GLU A 9 23.81 -5.99 -12.74
C GLU A 9 22.95 -5.84 -14.00
N ALA A 10 22.09 -6.83 -14.28
CA ALA A 10 21.23 -6.82 -15.47
C ALA A 10 20.20 -5.69 -15.49
N ILE A 11 19.80 -5.14 -14.34
CA ILE A 11 18.84 -4.04 -14.23
C ILE A 11 19.49 -2.68 -13.95
N ARG A 12 20.81 -2.64 -13.73
CA ARG A 12 21.54 -1.44 -13.36
C ARG A 12 21.48 -0.39 -14.46
N GLY A 13 21.14 0.85 -14.09
CA GLY A 13 21.08 1.99 -15.01
C GLY A 13 19.98 1.93 -16.07
N LYS A 14 19.10 0.92 -16.03
CA LYS A 14 18.01 0.77 -17.01
C LYS A 14 16.78 1.58 -16.62
N ASP A 15 15.99 1.95 -17.62
CA ASP A 15 14.64 2.47 -17.40
C ASP A 15 13.75 1.39 -16.76
N ASP A 16 12.79 1.82 -15.95
CA ASP A 16 11.97 0.93 -15.14
C ASP A 16 11.12 -0.04 -15.96
N PHE A 17 10.64 0.32 -17.15
CA PHE A 17 9.92 -0.63 -18.01
C PHE A 17 10.86 -1.70 -18.55
N VAL A 18 12.10 -1.31 -18.88
CA VAL A 18 13.15 -2.24 -19.31
C VAL A 18 13.55 -3.15 -18.15
N LYS A 19 13.67 -2.63 -16.92
CA LYS A 19 13.88 -3.44 -15.71
C LYS A 19 12.78 -4.48 -15.54
N ILE A 20 11.51 -4.07 -15.65
CA ILE A 20 10.35 -4.97 -15.51
C ILE A 20 10.43 -6.11 -16.53
N ASP A 21 10.72 -5.81 -17.80
CA ASP A 21 10.82 -6.86 -18.82
C ASP A 21 11.97 -7.84 -18.53
N HIS A 22 13.16 -7.33 -18.19
CA HIS A 22 14.31 -8.17 -17.81
C HIS A 22 13.98 -9.07 -16.60
N LEU A 23 13.41 -8.49 -15.55
CA LEU A 23 13.04 -9.22 -14.34
C LEU A 23 11.97 -10.29 -14.63
N LYS A 24 10.97 -10.01 -15.47
CA LYS A 24 9.96 -11.01 -15.88
C LYS A 24 10.59 -12.19 -16.62
N ARG A 25 11.57 -11.94 -17.51
CA ARG A 25 12.30 -13.01 -18.21
C ARG A 25 13.14 -13.84 -17.23
N MET A 26 13.85 -13.18 -16.32
CA MET A 26 14.64 -13.86 -15.29
C MET A 26 13.77 -14.69 -14.34
N LEU A 27 12.59 -14.22 -13.98
CA LEU A 27 11.64 -14.94 -13.11
C LEU A 27 11.23 -16.29 -13.70
N LYS A 28 11.00 -16.37 -15.02
CA LYS A 28 10.64 -17.60 -15.72
C LYS A 28 11.73 -18.68 -15.64
N ASN A 29 12.99 -18.24 -15.60
CA ASN A 29 14.15 -19.12 -15.60
C ASN A 29 14.73 -19.34 -14.20
N ALA A 30 14.16 -18.71 -13.17
CA ALA A 30 14.60 -18.87 -11.80
C ALA A 30 14.19 -20.27 -11.28
N ASP A 31 15.15 -21.00 -10.75
CA ASP A 31 15.00 -22.33 -10.15
C ASP A 31 14.99 -22.26 -8.61
N ASN A 32 15.66 -21.25 -8.04
CA ASN A 32 15.78 -21.04 -6.60
C ASN A 32 14.69 -20.12 -6.03
N ILE A 33 14.06 -20.52 -4.91
CA ILE A 33 13.01 -19.75 -4.20
C ILE A 33 13.50 -18.39 -3.74
N GLU A 34 14.72 -18.27 -3.19
CA GLU A 34 15.27 -16.99 -2.76
C GLU A 34 15.46 -16.02 -3.93
N VAL A 35 15.88 -16.55 -5.08
CA VAL A 35 16.05 -15.77 -6.30
C VAL A 35 14.69 -15.33 -6.84
N LYS A 36 13.70 -16.23 -6.88
CA LYS A 36 12.31 -15.88 -7.23
C LYS A 36 11.77 -14.78 -6.33
N LYS A 37 11.93 -14.92 -5.01
CA LYS A 37 11.53 -13.90 -4.02
C LYS A 37 12.20 -12.58 -4.34
N PHE A 38 13.51 -12.58 -4.53
CA PHE A 38 14.26 -11.37 -4.84
C PHE A 38 13.75 -10.68 -6.11
N ILE A 39 13.50 -11.43 -7.19
CA ILE A 39 12.97 -10.90 -8.44
C ILE A 39 11.55 -10.32 -8.26
N LEU A 40 10.66 -11.05 -7.56
CA LEU A 40 9.29 -10.60 -7.31
C LEU A 40 9.25 -9.30 -6.50
N LEU A 41 10.11 -9.16 -5.48
CA LEU A 41 10.18 -7.92 -4.69
C LEU A 41 10.71 -6.74 -5.53
N ASN A 42 11.70 -6.98 -6.40
CA ASN A 42 12.18 -5.96 -7.34
C ASN A 42 11.12 -5.56 -8.38
N LEU A 43 10.36 -6.53 -8.90
CA LEU A 43 9.23 -6.28 -9.79
C LEU A 43 8.16 -5.43 -9.09
N ALA A 44 7.82 -5.80 -7.85
CA ALA A 44 6.84 -5.06 -7.05
C ALA A 44 7.27 -3.61 -6.83
N GLY A 45 8.51 -3.37 -6.39
CA GLY A 45 9.03 -2.03 -6.16
C GLY A 45 9.10 -1.19 -7.43
N THR A 46 9.56 -1.76 -8.54
CA THR A 46 9.65 -1.05 -9.83
C THR A 46 8.25 -0.72 -10.37
N ALA A 47 7.31 -1.66 -10.29
CA ALA A 47 5.93 -1.44 -10.69
C ALA A 47 5.25 -0.37 -9.84
N GLU A 48 5.47 -0.38 -8.52
CA GLU A 48 4.94 0.61 -7.59
C GLU A 48 5.43 2.03 -7.92
N GLN A 49 6.73 2.20 -8.22
CA GLN A 49 7.30 3.50 -8.60
C GLN A 49 6.64 4.10 -9.85
N LYS A 50 6.15 3.25 -10.77
CA LYS A 50 5.38 3.68 -11.96
C LYS A 50 3.88 3.79 -11.72
N GLY A 51 3.41 3.57 -10.51
CA GLY A 51 1.97 3.57 -10.20
C GLY A 51 1.22 2.36 -10.77
N LEU A 52 1.92 1.31 -11.20
CA LEU A 52 1.35 0.06 -11.70
C LEU A 52 0.94 -0.83 -10.52
N PHE A 53 0.03 -0.34 -9.67
CA PHE A 53 -0.28 -0.98 -8.38
C PHE A 53 -0.82 -2.41 -8.53
N SER A 54 -1.64 -2.69 -9.55
CA SER A 54 -2.13 -4.06 -9.79
C SER A 54 -1.00 -5.05 -10.02
N GLU A 55 0.03 -4.65 -10.77
CA GLU A 55 1.19 -5.50 -11.02
C GLU A 55 2.06 -5.62 -9.77
N ALA A 56 2.26 -4.53 -9.03
CA ALA A 56 2.99 -4.55 -7.77
C ALA A 56 2.34 -5.52 -6.77
N ILE A 57 1.02 -5.45 -6.62
CA ILE A 57 0.24 -6.32 -5.74
C ILE A 57 0.40 -7.79 -6.15
N LYS A 58 0.25 -8.13 -7.43
CA LYS A 58 0.44 -9.50 -7.92
C LYS A 58 1.80 -10.07 -7.50
N ASN A 59 2.86 -9.28 -7.69
CA ASN A 59 4.21 -9.72 -7.33
C ASN A 59 4.41 -9.86 -5.82
N ILE A 60 3.83 -8.97 -5.00
CA ILE A 60 3.83 -9.11 -3.54
C ILE A 60 3.07 -10.37 -3.08
N VAL A 61 1.90 -10.64 -3.67
CA VAL A 61 1.12 -11.84 -3.36
C VAL A 61 1.91 -13.10 -3.71
N SER A 62 2.49 -13.18 -4.92
CA SER A 62 3.36 -14.29 -5.30
C SER A 62 4.58 -14.44 -4.39
N ALA A 63 5.17 -13.33 -3.93
CA ALA A 63 6.25 -13.39 -2.95
C ALA A 63 5.77 -13.95 -1.60
N SER A 64 4.57 -13.57 -1.15
CA SER A 64 3.98 -14.02 0.12
C SER A 64 3.64 -15.52 0.15
N GLU A 65 3.45 -16.12 -1.02
CA GLU A 65 3.18 -17.56 -1.19
C GLU A 65 4.43 -18.41 -1.05
N ILE A 66 5.61 -17.86 -1.37
CA ILE A 66 6.88 -18.60 -1.36
C ILE A 66 7.73 -18.35 -0.10
N VAL A 67 7.43 -17.31 0.69
CA VAL A 67 8.12 -17.10 1.97
C VAL A 67 7.70 -18.13 3.01
N ILE A 68 8.68 -18.59 3.79
CA ILE A 68 8.50 -19.64 4.79
C ILE A 68 8.18 -19.04 6.16
N THR A 69 8.76 -17.90 6.50
CA THR A 69 8.63 -17.34 7.85
C THR A 69 7.36 -16.51 7.99
N PHE A 70 6.64 -16.69 9.11
CA PHE A 70 5.45 -15.88 9.42
C PHE A 70 5.75 -14.39 9.46
N ARG A 71 6.91 -14.00 10.01
CA ARG A 71 7.33 -12.61 10.08
C ARG A 71 7.46 -11.96 8.70
N GLU A 72 8.15 -12.61 7.75
CA GLU A 72 8.22 -12.08 6.39
C GLU A 72 6.84 -12.02 5.73
N LYS A 73 6.01 -13.04 5.95
CA LYS A 73 4.66 -13.10 5.38
C LYS A 73 3.75 -11.98 5.89
N ILE A 74 3.82 -11.66 7.19
CA ILE A 74 3.12 -10.53 7.80
C ILE A 74 3.55 -9.22 7.14
N GLU A 75 4.86 -8.99 6.97
CA GLU A 75 5.35 -7.77 6.32
C GLU A 75 4.88 -7.66 4.86
N LEU A 76 4.83 -8.78 4.12
CA LEU A 76 4.30 -8.79 2.76
C LEU A 76 2.80 -8.52 2.71
N PHE A 77 2.01 -9.02 3.65
CA PHE A 77 0.58 -8.68 3.75
C PHE A 77 0.35 -7.22 4.16
N MET A 78 1.21 -6.65 5.01
CA MET A 78 1.19 -5.22 5.32
C MET A 78 1.54 -4.38 4.07
N LYS A 79 2.54 -4.81 3.28
CA LYS A 79 2.86 -4.17 2.00
C LYS A 79 1.74 -4.31 0.97
N GLU A 80 1.07 -5.47 0.91
CA GLU A 80 -0.12 -5.68 0.08
C GLU A 80 -1.23 -4.68 0.47
N SER A 81 -1.48 -4.50 1.76
CA SER A 81 -2.45 -3.54 2.29
C SER A 81 -2.11 -2.11 1.87
N GLU A 82 -0.85 -1.72 2.00
CA GLU A 82 -0.33 -0.41 1.59
C GLU A 82 -0.57 -0.13 0.10
N LEU A 83 -0.31 -1.12 -0.77
CA LEU A 83 -0.52 -0.99 -2.21
C LEU A 83 -2.00 -0.87 -2.58
N TRP A 84 -2.87 -1.59 -1.88
CA TRP A 84 -4.32 -1.45 -2.05
C TRP A 84 -4.85 -0.08 -1.61
N ILE A 85 -4.29 0.50 -0.54
CA ILE A 85 -4.60 1.89 -0.15
C ILE A 85 -4.16 2.86 -1.26
N LYS A 86 -2.96 2.68 -1.81
CA LYS A 86 -2.44 3.50 -2.91
C LYS A 86 -3.29 3.41 -4.19
N SER A 87 -3.83 2.23 -4.49
CA SER A 87 -4.74 2.04 -5.63
C SER A 87 -6.16 2.53 -5.36
N GLY A 88 -6.54 2.76 -4.10
CA GLY A 88 -7.86 3.21 -3.68
C GLY A 88 -8.87 2.08 -3.42
N ASP A 89 -8.42 0.83 -3.34
CA ASP A 89 -9.30 -0.31 -3.02
C ASP A 89 -9.17 -0.67 -1.53
N PHE A 90 -9.91 0.06 -0.70
CA PHE A 90 -9.83 -0.07 0.76
C PHE A 90 -10.38 -1.41 1.27
N ASN A 91 -11.28 -2.05 0.53
CA ASN A 91 -11.82 -3.36 0.90
C ASN A 91 -10.74 -4.44 0.76
N MET A 92 -9.96 -4.39 -0.31
CA MET A 92 -8.83 -5.30 -0.49
C MET A 92 -7.69 -4.99 0.48
N ALA A 93 -7.48 -3.73 0.82
CA ALA A 93 -6.54 -3.35 1.88
C ALA A 93 -6.90 -3.99 3.22
N ASP A 94 -8.18 -3.95 3.62
CA ASP A 94 -8.62 -4.61 4.86
C ASP A 94 -8.41 -6.12 4.80
N LYS A 95 -8.72 -6.77 3.67
CA LYS A 95 -8.52 -8.21 3.51
C LYS A 95 -7.04 -8.58 3.67
N ALA A 96 -6.13 -7.80 3.10
CA ALA A 96 -4.71 -8.00 3.27
C ALA A 96 -4.28 -7.83 4.73
N LEU A 97 -4.80 -6.83 5.45
CA LEU A 97 -4.57 -6.70 6.90
C LEU A 97 -5.10 -7.93 7.65
N GLN A 98 -6.30 -8.44 7.33
CA GLN A 98 -6.84 -9.62 7.99
C GLN A 98 -5.95 -10.84 7.79
N LYS A 99 -5.32 -11.01 6.62
CA LYS A 99 -4.31 -12.06 6.41
C LYS A 99 -3.13 -11.90 7.38
N ALA A 100 -2.63 -10.68 7.57
CA ALA A 100 -1.55 -10.39 8.51
C ALA A 100 -1.97 -10.71 9.96
N LEU A 101 -3.15 -10.24 10.37
CA LEU A 101 -3.67 -10.46 11.73
C LEU A 101 -3.92 -11.95 12.04
N ALA A 102 -4.38 -12.71 11.04
CA ALA A 102 -4.67 -14.14 11.18
C ALA A 102 -3.44 -14.97 11.56
N ILE A 103 -2.26 -14.60 11.06
CA ILE A 103 -1.00 -15.32 11.33
C ILE A 103 -0.12 -14.64 12.40
N SER A 104 -0.49 -13.45 12.87
CA SER A 104 0.22 -12.72 13.92
C SER A 104 -0.16 -13.17 15.33
N GLY A 105 0.77 -12.99 16.27
CA GLY A 105 0.50 -13.21 17.70
C GLY A 105 -0.49 -12.19 18.28
N MET A 106 -1.18 -12.54 19.36
CA MET A 106 -2.21 -11.68 19.97
C MET A 106 -1.67 -10.29 20.35
N GLN A 107 -0.44 -10.23 20.88
CA GLN A 107 0.22 -8.98 21.25
C GLN A 107 0.62 -8.13 20.03
N GLU A 108 0.88 -8.75 18.88
CA GLU A 108 1.30 -8.05 17.65
C GLU A 108 0.12 -7.44 16.91
N ARG A 109 -1.10 -7.95 17.11
CA ARG A 109 -2.30 -7.50 16.39
C ARG A 109 -2.58 -6.01 16.59
N SER A 110 -2.44 -5.50 17.81
CA SER A 110 -2.63 -4.07 18.09
C SER A 110 -1.57 -3.22 17.41
N ILE A 111 -0.33 -3.71 17.34
CA ILE A 111 0.79 -3.05 16.64
C ILE A 111 0.49 -3.01 15.13
N LEU A 112 0.04 -4.11 14.53
CA LEU A 112 -0.30 -4.17 13.11
C LEU A 112 -1.49 -3.26 12.77
N GLN A 113 -2.52 -3.22 13.62
CA GLN A 113 -3.64 -2.30 13.44
C GLN A 113 -3.19 -0.83 13.52
N SER A 114 -2.33 -0.49 14.48
CA SER A 114 -1.77 0.86 14.62
C SER A 114 -0.95 1.25 13.38
N ARG A 115 -0.07 0.36 12.91
CA ARG A 115 0.69 0.55 11.66
C ARG A 115 -0.23 0.76 10.45
N TYR A 116 -1.29 -0.03 10.33
CA TYR A 116 -2.27 0.11 9.24
C TYR A 116 -2.95 1.49 9.27
N TRP A 117 -3.32 1.96 10.46
CA TRP A 117 -3.93 3.27 10.64
C TRP A 117 -2.99 4.43 10.32
N GLU A 118 -1.74 4.32 10.74
CA GLU A 118 -0.70 5.29 10.41
C GLU A 118 -0.45 5.36 8.90
N MET A 119 -0.53 4.23 8.17
CA MET A 119 -0.46 4.25 6.71
C MET A 119 -1.55 5.12 6.09
N TYR A 120 -2.81 4.97 6.52
CA TYR A 120 -3.89 5.84 6.02
C TYR A 120 -3.61 7.31 6.29
N ARG A 121 -3.21 7.66 7.52
CA ARG A 121 -2.90 9.05 7.89
C ARG A 121 -1.77 9.62 7.03
N ALA A 122 -0.70 8.85 6.84
CA ALA A 122 0.44 9.23 6.03
C ALA A 122 0.04 9.45 4.56
N TYR A 123 -0.74 8.55 3.96
CA TYR A 123 -1.19 8.70 2.56
C TYR A 123 -2.19 9.81 2.36
N ALA A 124 -3.12 10.02 3.30
CA ALA A 124 -4.06 11.12 3.24
C ALA A 124 -3.32 12.45 3.22
N LYS A 125 -2.35 12.63 4.14
CA LYS A 125 -1.49 13.81 4.21
C LYS A 125 -0.64 13.97 2.95
N ALA A 126 0.02 12.90 2.48
CA ALA A 126 0.83 12.97 1.27
C ALA A 126 0.02 13.35 0.02
N TYR A 127 -1.22 12.87 -0.09
CA TYR A 127 -2.12 13.27 -1.18
C TYR A 127 -2.59 14.72 -1.05
N GLU A 128 -2.82 15.19 0.16
CA GLU A 128 -3.10 16.61 0.42
C GLU A 128 -1.91 17.49 0.01
N ASP A 129 -0.71 17.17 0.52
CA ASP A 129 0.53 17.93 0.29
C ASP A 129 0.92 17.96 -1.20
N THR A 130 0.59 16.90 -1.96
CA THR A 130 0.86 16.81 -3.41
C THR A 130 -0.29 17.31 -4.29
N GLY A 131 -1.33 17.93 -3.70
CA GLY A 131 -2.47 18.50 -4.43
C GLY A 131 -3.42 17.48 -5.03
N LYS A 132 -3.30 16.19 -4.71
CA LYS A 132 -4.17 15.11 -5.17
C LYS A 132 -5.46 15.07 -4.33
N ALA A 133 -6.20 16.17 -4.30
CA ALA A 133 -7.33 16.40 -3.41
C ALA A 133 -8.39 15.28 -3.43
N ARG A 134 -8.76 14.77 -4.62
CA ARG A 134 -9.73 13.65 -4.73
C ARG A 134 -9.25 12.37 -4.03
N LYS A 135 -7.95 12.06 -4.11
CA LYS A 135 -7.38 10.90 -3.41
C LYS A 135 -7.32 11.16 -1.90
N ALA A 136 -6.93 12.36 -1.49
CA ALA A 136 -6.93 12.74 -0.08
C ALA A 136 -8.33 12.60 0.54
N VAL A 137 -9.37 13.09 -0.15
CA VAL A 137 -10.77 12.92 0.26
C VAL A 137 -11.11 11.44 0.51
N ALA A 138 -10.87 10.57 -0.47
CA ALA A 138 -11.20 9.15 -0.35
C ALA A 138 -10.51 8.47 0.85
N VAL A 139 -9.24 8.79 1.09
CA VAL A 139 -8.48 8.23 2.23
C VAL A 139 -8.96 8.81 3.56
N TYR A 140 -9.27 10.11 3.64
CA TYR A 140 -9.79 10.73 4.86
C TYR A 140 -11.22 10.28 5.21
N GLU A 141 -12.09 10.10 4.23
CA GLU A 141 -13.42 9.48 4.41
C GLU A 141 -13.26 8.08 5.01
N ARG A 142 -12.29 7.31 4.49
CA ARG A 142 -11.99 5.99 5.01
C ARG A 142 -11.51 6.04 6.47
N ILE A 143 -10.58 6.93 6.83
CA ILE A 143 -10.15 7.12 8.23
C ILE A 143 -11.34 7.43 9.15
N LEU A 144 -12.23 8.33 8.72
CA LEU A 144 -13.41 8.70 9.50
C LEU A 144 -14.35 7.51 9.76
N SER A 145 -14.50 6.61 8.77
CA SER A 145 -15.30 5.39 8.93
C SER A 145 -14.73 4.39 9.93
N MET A 146 -13.43 4.47 10.23
CA MET A 146 -12.73 3.54 11.13
C MET A 146 -12.83 3.92 12.61
N LYS A 147 -13.47 5.05 12.95
CA LYS A 147 -13.84 5.49 14.32
C LYS A 147 -12.68 5.51 15.34
N GLN A 148 -11.59 6.23 15.05
CA GLN A 148 -10.41 6.33 15.93
C GLN A 148 -10.54 7.29 17.14
N GLY A 149 -11.71 7.34 17.76
CA GLY A 149 -11.98 8.26 18.87
C GLY A 149 -12.33 9.69 18.40
N GLU A 150 -12.85 10.47 19.34
CA GLU A 150 -13.55 11.72 19.06
C GLU A 150 -12.65 12.86 18.58
N LYS A 151 -11.47 13.04 19.21
CA LYS A 151 -10.53 14.11 18.87
C LYS A 151 -9.97 13.98 17.45
N ASP A 152 -9.56 12.77 17.08
CA ASP A 152 -9.06 12.47 15.73
C ASP A 152 -10.16 12.68 14.69
N SER A 153 -11.40 12.28 15.01
CA SER A 153 -12.56 12.51 14.14
C SER A 153 -12.78 13.99 13.82
N LEU A 154 -12.60 14.89 14.78
CA LEU A 154 -12.79 16.33 14.58
C LEU A 154 -11.74 16.95 13.63
N GLU A 155 -10.47 16.58 13.79
CA GLU A 155 -9.40 17.05 12.89
C GLU A 155 -9.64 16.56 11.46
N ILE A 156 -10.02 15.29 11.29
CA ILE A 156 -10.28 14.69 9.99
C ILE A 156 -11.51 15.34 9.31
N LYS A 157 -12.58 15.62 10.06
CA LYS A 157 -13.75 16.34 9.54
C LYS A 157 -13.41 17.73 9.04
N ARG A 158 -12.54 18.48 9.75
CA ARG A 158 -12.07 19.81 9.31
C ARG A 158 -11.35 19.71 7.97
N LYS A 159 -10.37 18.79 7.87
CA LYS A 159 -9.64 18.55 6.61
C LYS A 159 -10.57 18.14 5.46
N LEU A 160 -11.52 17.25 5.74
CA LEU A 160 -12.52 16.85 4.74
C LEU A 160 -13.37 18.00 4.26
N ALA A 161 -13.81 18.91 5.14
CA ALA A 161 -14.57 20.08 4.72
C ALA A 161 -13.80 20.95 3.72
N ASP A 162 -12.53 21.25 4.01
CA ASP A 162 -11.68 22.07 3.14
C ASP A 162 -11.37 21.35 1.82
N LEU A 163 -11.11 20.04 1.88
CA LEU A 163 -10.88 19.22 0.69
C LEU A 163 -12.13 19.09 -0.18
N TYR A 164 -13.32 18.97 0.42
CA TYR A 164 -14.60 18.92 -0.29
C TYR A 164 -14.83 20.19 -1.10
N GLU A 165 -14.54 21.37 -0.55
CA GLU A 165 -14.59 22.61 -1.31
C GLU A 165 -13.63 22.60 -2.51
N LYS A 166 -12.38 22.18 -2.29
CA LYS A 166 -11.37 22.08 -3.36
C LYS A 166 -11.80 21.16 -4.50
N VAL A 167 -12.59 20.13 -4.23
CA VAL A 167 -13.10 19.20 -5.26
C VAL A 167 -14.52 19.51 -5.72
N GLY A 168 -15.12 20.63 -5.29
CA GLY A 168 -16.45 21.08 -5.72
C GLY A 168 -17.63 20.38 -5.02
N ARG A 169 -17.39 19.62 -3.95
CA ARG A 169 -18.43 18.93 -3.15
C ARG A 169 -18.99 19.85 -2.05
N ILE A 170 -19.57 20.99 -2.44
CA ILE A 170 -19.96 22.08 -1.53
C ILE A 170 -21.00 21.66 -0.46
N TYR A 171 -21.95 20.79 -0.83
CA TYR A 171 -22.94 20.26 0.10
C TYR A 171 -22.30 19.42 1.20
N ASP A 172 -21.33 18.58 0.85
CA ASP A 172 -20.60 17.75 1.80
C ASP A 172 -19.69 18.59 2.69
N ALA A 173 -19.05 19.62 2.15
CA ALA A 173 -18.27 20.58 2.94
C ALA A 173 -19.15 21.27 4.00
N SER A 174 -20.32 21.75 3.59
CA SER A 174 -21.28 22.41 4.47
C SER A 174 -21.86 21.46 5.53
N ALA A 175 -22.09 20.20 5.17
CA ALA A 175 -22.51 19.18 6.12
C ALA A 175 -21.40 18.88 7.15
N MET A 176 -20.14 18.74 6.70
CA MET A 176 -19.01 18.51 7.60
C MET A 176 -18.82 19.66 8.59
N ARG A 177 -18.86 20.91 8.13
CA ARG A 177 -18.69 22.09 9.02
C ARG A 177 -19.76 22.21 10.09
N ARG A 178 -21.00 21.81 9.78
CA ARG A 178 -22.10 21.79 10.77
C ARG A 178 -21.94 20.69 11.83
N ALA A 179 -21.14 19.67 11.55
CA ALA A 179 -20.91 18.53 12.43
C ALA A 179 -19.59 18.62 13.23
N LEU A 180 -18.96 19.80 13.22
CA LEU A 180 -17.79 20.19 14.02
C LEU A 180 -18.24 20.92 15.28
#